data_AF-A0A7S2TP49-F1
#
_entry.id   AF-A0A7S2TP49-F1
#
_cell.length_a   1.000
_cell.length_b   1.000
_cell.length_c   1.000
_cell.angle_alpha   90.00
_cell.angle_beta   90.00
_cell.angle_gamma   90.00
#
_symmetry.space_group_name_H-M   'P 1'
#
loop_
_entity.id
_entity.type
_entity.pdbx_description
1 polymer ?
#
loop_
_entity_poly.entity_id
_entity_poly.type
_entity_poly.pdbx_seq_one_letter_code
_entity_poly.pdbx_strand_id
1 'polypeptide(L)'
;SNLFQVDPLSPNVYLLGTATDGPAPIKLSMSRDMGHTWEGEDSVVLFGEVSGNSSYETGPTPTLMSSSGRLYRAMERLRPPFQWGRDYEAVVLHADTKANLTDPSAWKLSDPLPFNTSWMPDSWSPRPENPGYLEGNMIEGPDGAIYNLLRFNSRPYPGNKAVLLRFDVESNELSFDSFVDLPGGHSKFVVRRDEATGFYLTLSNPNTDDNYVDQRNILKLYASKDLREWREIVTLLEDDTGFSPDDSVRFTGFHYVDWRVDGHDIMYAVRTAYRGAVSYHNSNRMTFKVLKDFRTLL
;
A
#
# COMPACT_ATOMS: atom_id res chain seq x y z
N SER A 1 -8.69 -1.89 -4.34
CA SER A 1 -8.92 -3.33 -4.06
C SER A 1 -7.65 -4.14 -4.26
N ASN A 2 -7.58 -5.32 -3.65
CA ASN A 2 -6.47 -6.27 -3.76
C ASN A 2 -6.98 -7.70 -3.94
N LEU A 3 -6.25 -8.49 -4.74
CA LEU A 3 -6.50 -9.92 -4.94
C LEU A 3 -5.60 -10.75 -4.03
N PHE A 4 -6.16 -11.77 -3.40
CA PHE A 4 -5.40 -12.73 -2.60
C PHE A 4 -6.03 -14.13 -2.64
N GLN A 5 -5.24 -15.13 -2.29
CA GLN A 5 -5.67 -16.51 -2.05
C GLN A 5 -5.21 -16.91 -0.64
N VAL A 6 -6.05 -17.66 0.06
CA VAL A 6 -5.69 -18.24 1.37
C VAL A 6 -4.90 -19.54 1.19
N ASP A 7 -5.39 -20.41 0.32
CA ASP A 7 -4.73 -21.63 -0.08
C ASP A 7 -4.34 -21.52 -1.57
N PRO A 8 -3.04 -21.51 -1.91
CA PRO A 8 -2.59 -21.40 -3.30
C PRO A 8 -2.96 -22.62 -4.17
N LEU A 9 -3.35 -23.75 -3.56
CA LEU A 9 -3.86 -24.93 -4.28
C LEU A 9 -5.37 -24.88 -4.51
N SER A 10 -6.08 -23.97 -3.83
CA SER A 10 -7.52 -23.79 -3.97
C SER A 10 -7.84 -22.95 -5.21
N PRO A 11 -8.94 -23.26 -5.92
CA PRO A 11 -9.41 -22.40 -7.01
C PRO A 11 -10.00 -21.08 -6.52
N ASN A 12 -10.17 -20.91 -5.20
CA ASN A 12 -10.79 -19.72 -4.65
C ASN A 12 -9.84 -18.53 -4.66
N VAL A 13 -10.29 -17.41 -5.24
CA VAL A 13 -9.60 -16.13 -5.27
C VAL A 13 -10.51 -15.07 -4.66
N TYR A 14 -9.97 -14.21 -3.81
CA TYR A 14 -10.71 -13.15 -3.14
C TYR A 14 -10.29 -11.79 -3.66
N LEU A 15 -11.25 -10.91 -3.90
CA LEU A 15 -11.06 -9.49 -4.21
C LEU A 15 -11.62 -8.67 -3.05
N LEU A 16 -10.74 -7.98 -2.33
CA LEU A 16 -11.12 -7.15 -1.18
C LEU A 16 -10.82 -5.68 -1.43
N GLY A 17 -11.80 -4.82 -1.19
CA GLY A 17 -11.66 -3.38 -1.37
C GLY A 17 -12.93 -2.64 -1.01
N THR A 18 -13.22 -1.58 -1.74
CA THR A 18 -14.44 -0.78 -1.58
C THR A 18 -15.40 -1.02 -2.73
N ALA A 19 -16.70 -0.82 -2.51
CA ALA A 19 -17.74 -1.12 -3.51
C ALA A 19 -17.74 -0.19 -4.74
N THR A 20 -17.16 1.01 -4.63
CA THR A 20 -17.02 2.01 -5.70
C THR A 20 -15.76 2.84 -5.49
N ASP A 21 -15.41 3.67 -6.48
CA ASP A 21 -14.46 4.76 -6.30
C ASP A 21 -15.00 5.81 -5.32
N GLY A 22 -14.12 6.36 -4.49
CA GLY A 22 -14.46 7.23 -3.37
C GLY A 22 -14.95 6.50 -2.10
N PRO A 23 -15.40 7.25 -1.08
CA PRO A 23 -15.83 6.69 0.19
C PRO A 23 -17.01 5.73 0.00
N ALA A 24 -16.79 4.46 0.35
CA ALA A 24 -17.74 3.39 0.08
C ALA A 24 -17.65 2.27 1.14
N PRO A 25 -18.67 1.38 1.23
CA PRO A 25 -18.57 0.21 2.09
C PRO A 25 -17.44 -0.71 1.65
N ILE A 26 -16.83 -1.38 2.63
CA ILE A 26 -15.86 -2.44 2.41
C ILE A 26 -16.59 -3.66 1.86
N LYS A 27 -16.10 -4.16 0.73
CA LYS A 27 -16.69 -5.27 0.00
C LYS A 27 -15.63 -6.35 -0.26
N LEU A 28 -16.05 -7.59 -0.10
CA LEU A 28 -15.31 -8.77 -0.52
C LEU A 28 -16.10 -9.48 -1.60
N SER A 29 -15.43 -9.82 -2.69
CA SER A 29 -15.94 -10.76 -3.69
C SER A 29 -15.06 -12.00 -3.66
N MET A 30 -15.65 -13.14 -4.00
CA MET A 30 -14.94 -14.40 -4.20
C MET A 30 -15.19 -14.92 -5.62
N SER A 31 -14.16 -15.48 -6.22
CA SER A 31 -14.22 -16.31 -7.42
C SER A 31 -13.89 -17.74 -7.01
N ARG A 32 -14.56 -18.73 -7.60
CA ARG A 32 -14.34 -20.17 -7.34
C ARG A 32 -13.60 -20.89 -8.49
N ASP A 33 -13.09 -20.13 -9.45
CA ASP A 33 -12.52 -20.65 -10.69
C ASP A 33 -11.25 -19.88 -11.08
N MET A 34 -10.36 -19.65 -10.11
CA MET A 34 -9.06 -18.98 -10.32
C MET A 34 -9.19 -17.54 -10.86
N GLY A 35 -10.30 -16.86 -10.56
CA GLY A 35 -10.57 -15.49 -10.98
C GLY A 35 -11.20 -15.35 -12.37
N HIS A 36 -11.62 -16.45 -13.02
CA HIS A 36 -12.26 -16.40 -14.34
C HIS A 36 -13.65 -15.78 -14.31
N THR A 37 -14.45 -16.09 -13.29
CA THR A 37 -15.79 -15.53 -13.08
C THR A 37 -15.94 -14.95 -11.68
N TRP A 38 -16.83 -13.95 -11.57
CA TRP A 38 -17.16 -13.25 -10.33
C TRP A 38 -18.67 -13.08 -10.26
N GLU A 39 -19.32 -13.96 -9.50
CA GLU A 39 -20.78 -13.97 -9.39
C GLU A 39 -21.26 -13.05 -8.25
N GLY A 40 -22.47 -12.50 -8.41
CA GLY A 40 -23.03 -11.54 -7.45
C GLY A 40 -23.31 -12.14 -6.07
N GLU A 41 -23.66 -13.43 -6.00
CA GLU A 41 -23.92 -14.14 -4.74
C GLU A 41 -22.64 -14.36 -3.89
N ASP A 42 -21.48 -14.32 -4.54
CA ASP A 42 -20.17 -14.44 -3.88
C ASP A 42 -19.57 -13.10 -3.49
N SER A 43 -20.39 -12.06 -3.49
CA SER A 43 -20.00 -10.70 -3.18
C SER A 43 -20.76 -10.21 -1.96
N VAL A 44 -20.04 -9.92 -0.88
CA VAL A 44 -20.61 -9.48 0.39
C VAL A 44 -20.07 -8.12 0.82
N VAL A 45 -20.94 -7.31 1.39
CA VAL A 45 -20.53 -6.10 2.12
C VAL A 45 -20.10 -6.54 3.52
N LEU A 46 -18.87 -6.21 3.90
CA LEU A 46 -18.32 -6.54 5.21
C LEU A 46 -18.65 -5.45 6.24
N PHE A 47 -18.37 -4.19 5.89
CA PHE A 47 -18.55 -3.05 6.79
C PHE A 47 -18.91 -1.77 6.02
N GLY A 48 -19.60 -0.87 6.70
CA GLY A 48 -19.99 0.43 6.17
C GLY A 48 -21.26 0.38 5.32
N GLU A 49 -21.64 1.53 4.81
CA GLU A 49 -22.86 1.73 4.03
C GLU A 49 -22.61 2.67 2.86
N VAL A 50 -23.44 2.57 1.82
CA VAL A 50 -23.42 3.51 0.70
C VAL A 50 -24.05 4.82 1.19
N SER A 51 -23.30 5.93 1.11
CA SER A 51 -23.77 7.29 1.44
C SER A 51 -24.00 7.60 2.93
N GLY A 52 -23.19 7.04 3.83
CA GLY A 52 -23.14 7.39 5.27
C GLY A 52 -21.77 7.87 5.76
N ASN A 53 -21.66 8.26 7.04
CA ASN A 53 -20.41 8.67 7.71
C ASN A 53 -19.48 7.48 8.09
N SER A 54 -19.81 6.29 7.59
CA SER A 54 -19.14 5.02 7.82
C SER A 54 -18.65 4.46 6.49
N SER A 55 -17.87 5.26 5.77
CA SER A 55 -17.33 4.96 4.46
C SER A 55 -15.81 4.86 4.49
N TYR A 56 -15.28 4.04 3.60
CA TYR A 56 -13.88 3.68 3.58
C TYR A 56 -13.30 3.92 2.20
N GLU A 57 -11.99 4.15 2.18
CA GLU A 57 -11.14 4.20 1.02
C GLU A 57 -9.99 3.22 1.23
N THR A 58 -9.32 2.86 0.13
CA THR A 58 -8.14 2.01 0.21
C THR A 58 -7.27 2.12 -1.04
N GLY A 59 -5.96 2.16 -0.84
CA GLY A 59 -4.99 1.95 -1.92
C GLY A 59 -4.92 0.48 -2.35
N PRO A 60 -4.41 0.15 -3.55
CA PRO A 60 -4.17 -1.24 -3.96
C PRO A 60 -2.91 -1.81 -3.29
N THR A 61 -2.96 -1.97 -1.97
CA THR A 61 -1.94 -2.60 -1.12
C THR A 61 -2.33 -4.05 -0.79
N PRO A 62 -1.40 -4.92 -0.37
CA PRO A 62 -1.69 -6.34 -0.17
C PRO A 62 -2.55 -6.60 1.07
N THR A 63 -3.30 -7.69 1.04
CA THR A 63 -3.78 -8.37 2.26
C THR A 63 -2.64 -9.22 2.82
N LEU A 64 -2.25 -8.98 4.06
CA LEU A 64 -1.28 -9.81 4.77
C LEU A 64 -1.95 -11.11 5.20
N MET A 65 -1.28 -12.23 4.98
CA MET A 65 -1.54 -13.49 5.66
C MET A 65 -0.41 -13.70 6.66
N SER A 66 -0.71 -13.59 7.95
CA SER A 66 0.31 -13.74 9.00
C SER A 66 0.66 -15.19 9.25
N SER A 67 1.83 -15.41 9.85
CA SER A 67 2.27 -16.73 10.33
C SER A 67 1.30 -17.35 11.34
N SER A 68 0.54 -16.52 12.07
CA SER A 68 -0.50 -16.93 13.01
C SER A 68 -1.82 -17.38 12.35
N GLY A 69 -1.91 -17.37 11.01
CA GLY A 69 -3.10 -17.81 10.28
C GLY A 69 -4.24 -16.78 10.29
N ARG A 70 -3.91 -15.49 10.35
CA ARG A 70 -4.89 -14.39 10.24
C ARG A 70 -4.64 -13.56 8.99
N LEU A 71 -5.72 -13.01 8.46
CA LEU A 71 -5.69 -12.03 7.39
C LEU A 71 -5.75 -10.62 7.98
N TYR A 72 -4.96 -9.70 7.44
CA TYR A 72 -5.00 -8.28 7.79
C TYR A 72 -5.00 -7.41 6.54
N ARG A 73 -5.88 -6.41 6.52
CA ARG A 73 -6.02 -5.45 5.44
C ARG A 73 -6.10 -4.05 6.01
N ALA A 74 -5.18 -3.18 5.60
CA ALA A 74 -5.24 -1.76 5.91
C ALA A 74 -6.29 -1.09 5.01
N MET A 75 -7.14 -0.27 5.62
CA MET A 75 -8.09 0.60 4.95
C MET A 75 -8.07 1.95 5.66
N GLU A 76 -8.67 2.96 5.03
CA GLU A 76 -8.78 4.29 5.61
C GLU A 76 -10.26 4.69 5.68
N ARG A 77 -10.75 5.03 6.86
CA ARG A 77 -12.06 5.68 7.01
C ARG A 77 -11.87 7.17 6.72
N LEU A 78 -12.72 7.75 5.89
CA LEU A 78 -12.73 9.20 5.68
C LEU A 78 -13.85 9.83 6.50
N ARG A 79 -13.50 10.66 7.48
CA ARG A 79 -14.49 11.33 8.33
C ARG A 79 -14.73 12.78 7.90
N PRO A 80 -15.92 13.37 8.21
CA PRO A 80 -16.13 14.81 8.04
C PRO A 80 -15.05 15.63 8.77
N PRO A 81 -14.61 16.77 8.21
CA PRO A 81 -15.12 17.44 7.00
C PRO A 81 -14.55 16.93 5.66
N PHE A 82 -13.98 15.72 5.62
CA PHE A 82 -13.50 15.05 4.40
C PHE A 82 -12.32 15.76 3.72
N GLN A 83 -11.44 16.40 4.51
CA GLN A 83 -10.21 16.99 3.98
C GLN A 83 -9.23 15.90 3.56
N TRP A 84 -8.86 15.91 2.28
CA TRP A 84 -7.88 14.99 1.74
C TRP A 84 -6.55 15.07 2.49
N GLY A 85 -5.97 13.91 2.78
CA GLY A 85 -4.74 13.77 3.56
C GLY A 85 -4.99 13.79 5.06
N ARG A 86 -5.62 14.82 5.61
CA ARG A 86 -5.74 15.06 7.06
C ARG A 86 -6.84 14.25 7.77
N ASP A 87 -7.97 14.03 7.10
CA ASP A 87 -9.17 13.45 7.73
C ASP A 87 -9.29 11.93 7.51
N TYR A 88 -8.27 11.30 6.94
CA TYR A 88 -8.17 9.84 6.88
C TYR A 88 -7.84 9.28 8.27
N GLU A 89 -8.59 8.26 8.68
CA GLU A 89 -8.37 7.49 9.89
C GLU A 89 -7.96 6.07 9.50
N ALA A 90 -6.84 5.57 10.04
CA ALA A 90 -6.38 4.22 9.75
C ALA A 90 -7.27 3.21 10.47
N VAL A 91 -7.68 2.17 9.74
CA VAL A 91 -8.39 1.01 10.29
C VAL A 91 -7.76 -0.29 9.77
N VAL A 92 -7.90 -1.35 10.55
CA VAL A 92 -7.48 -2.70 10.17
C VAL A 92 -8.70 -3.59 10.08
N LEU A 93 -8.95 -4.12 8.88
CA LEU A 93 -9.89 -5.21 8.67
C LEU A 93 -9.14 -6.54 8.83
N HIS A 94 -9.64 -7.44 9.67
CA HIS A 94 -8.98 -8.73 9.90
C HIS A 94 -9.95 -9.89 10.13
N ALA A 95 -9.51 -11.10 9.77
CA ALA A 95 -10.26 -12.35 9.91
C ALA A 95 -9.32 -13.53 10.14
N ASP A 96 -9.85 -14.66 10.63
CA ASP A 96 -9.12 -15.93 10.65
C ASP A 96 -9.12 -16.54 9.25
N THR A 97 -7.98 -17.05 8.78
CA THR A 97 -7.86 -17.70 7.47
C THR A 97 -8.74 -18.95 7.32
N LYS A 98 -9.12 -19.58 8.43
CA LYS A 98 -9.97 -20.77 8.47
C LYS A 98 -11.46 -20.44 8.54
N ALA A 99 -11.82 -19.16 8.70
CA ALA A 99 -13.21 -18.76 8.74
C ALA A 99 -13.84 -18.73 7.35
N ASN A 100 -15.17 -18.73 7.29
CA ASN A 100 -15.89 -18.48 6.05
C ASN A 100 -15.74 -16.99 5.66
N LEU A 101 -14.84 -16.67 4.73
CA LEU A 101 -14.54 -15.27 4.41
C LEU A 101 -15.68 -14.53 3.70
N THR A 102 -16.67 -15.23 3.15
CA THR A 102 -17.90 -14.61 2.62
C THR A 102 -18.98 -14.42 3.69
N ASP A 103 -18.72 -14.77 4.94
CA ASP A 103 -19.58 -14.43 6.08
C ASP A 103 -19.09 -13.12 6.71
N PRO A 104 -19.85 -12.01 6.64
CA PRO A 104 -19.45 -10.75 7.25
C PRO A 104 -19.14 -10.85 8.76
N SER A 105 -19.77 -11.79 9.48
CA SER A 105 -19.54 -11.97 10.92
C SER A 105 -18.18 -12.60 11.26
N ALA A 106 -17.48 -13.17 10.27
CA ALA A 106 -16.11 -13.68 10.41
C ALA A 106 -15.06 -12.57 10.50
N TRP A 107 -15.42 -11.35 10.10
CA TRP A 107 -14.52 -10.23 10.02
C TRP A 107 -14.66 -9.29 11.22
N LYS A 108 -13.55 -8.67 11.59
CA LYS A 108 -13.48 -7.62 12.59
C LYS A 108 -12.83 -6.38 11.98
N LEU A 109 -13.26 -5.22 12.44
CA LEU A 109 -12.68 -3.94 12.09
C LEU A 109 -12.15 -3.27 13.36
N SER A 110 -10.94 -2.73 13.30
CA SER A 110 -10.36 -1.97 14.40
C SER A 110 -11.11 -0.68 14.67
N ASP A 111 -10.90 -0.12 15.85
CA ASP A 111 -11.25 1.29 16.07
C ASP A 111 -10.45 2.17 15.10
N PRO A 112 -11.05 3.25 14.57
CA PRO A 112 -10.37 4.18 13.71
C PRO A 112 -9.36 4.99 14.52
N LEU A 113 -8.11 5.01 14.05
CA LEU A 113 -7.10 5.92 14.58
C LEU A 113 -7.08 7.16 13.68
N PRO A 114 -7.29 8.38 14.18
CA PRO A 114 -7.04 9.61 13.42
C PRO A 114 -5.55 9.95 13.38
N PHE A 115 -5.09 10.62 12.33
CA PHE A 115 -3.73 11.15 12.32
C PHE A 115 -3.57 12.26 13.38
N ASN A 116 -2.55 12.16 14.23
CA ASN A 116 -2.25 13.17 15.23
C ASN A 116 -0.98 13.96 14.83
N THR A 117 -1.15 15.24 14.57
CA THR A 117 -0.04 16.14 14.19
C THR A 117 0.99 16.32 15.30
N SER A 118 0.66 16.02 16.56
CA SER A 118 1.62 16.08 17.67
C SER A 118 2.68 14.98 17.60
N TRP A 119 2.48 13.91 16.80
CA TRP A 119 3.50 12.90 16.57
C TRP A 119 4.68 13.44 15.74
N MET A 120 4.46 14.51 14.98
CA MET A 120 5.44 15.04 14.06
C MET A 120 6.57 15.78 14.79
N PRO A 121 7.86 15.48 14.50
CA PRO A 121 8.99 16.16 15.14
C PRO A 121 8.95 17.67 14.93
N ASP A 122 9.24 18.48 15.95
CA ASP A 122 9.25 19.94 15.82
C ASP A 122 10.29 20.46 14.82
N SER A 123 11.33 19.65 14.53
CA SER A 123 12.32 19.93 13.49
C SER A 123 11.75 19.96 12.07
N TRP A 124 10.56 19.41 11.84
CA TRP A 124 9.87 19.45 10.54
C TRP A 124 9.05 20.75 10.40
N SER A 125 9.74 21.88 10.54
CA SER A 125 9.17 23.22 10.38
C SER A 125 9.69 23.87 9.09
N PRO A 126 8.83 24.44 8.22
CA PRO A 126 7.38 24.53 8.39
C PRO A 126 6.70 23.15 8.26
N ARG A 127 5.53 22.98 8.91
CA ARG A 127 4.76 21.73 8.84
C ARG A 127 4.27 21.48 7.39
N PRO A 128 4.13 20.21 6.96
CA PRO A 128 3.41 19.86 5.74
C PRO A 128 2.01 20.48 5.71
N GLU A 129 1.50 20.73 4.50
CA GLU A 129 0.20 21.35 4.28
C GLU A 129 -0.95 20.44 4.73
N ASN A 130 -0.94 19.16 4.36
CA ASN A 130 -2.04 18.22 4.69
C ASN A 130 -1.52 16.91 5.27
N PRO A 131 -0.76 16.92 6.37
CA PRO A 131 -0.12 15.72 6.89
C PRO A 131 -1.16 14.69 7.30
N GLY A 132 -0.88 13.45 6.95
CA GLY A 132 -1.70 12.30 7.26
C GLY A 132 -1.21 11.09 6.49
N TYR A 133 -1.79 9.94 6.80
CA TYR A 133 -1.43 8.69 6.14
C TYR A 133 -2.49 8.24 5.15
N LEU A 134 -2.05 7.50 4.13
CA LEU A 134 -2.89 6.86 3.12
C LEU A 134 -2.30 5.49 2.77
N GLU A 135 -3.06 4.66 2.09
CA GLU A 135 -2.59 3.48 1.35
C GLU A 135 -1.68 2.56 2.19
N GLY A 136 -2.18 2.12 3.35
CA GLY A 136 -1.41 1.31 4.31
C GLY A 136 -1.01 -0.09 3.85
N ASN A 137 0.11 -0.60 4.34
CA ASN A 137 0.59 -1.97 4.15
C ASN A 137 0.60 -2.71 5.49
N MET A 138 -0.25 -3.73 5.64
CA MET A 138 -0.16 -4.64 6.79
C MET A 138 1.04 -5.56 6.64
N ILE A 139 1.87 -5.64 7.67
CA ILE A 139 3.14 -6.39 7.65
C ILE A 139 3.34 -7.06 9.01
N GLU A 140 3.72 -8.33 9.02
CA GLU A 140 4.24 -8.98 10.22
C GLU A 140 5.72 -8.59 10.39
N GLY A 141 6.03 -7.91 11.48
CA GLY A 141 7.37 -7.43 11.82
C GLY A 141 8.32 -8.55 12.25
N PRO A 142 9.63 -8.26 12.33
CA PRO A 142 10.62 -9.26 12.72
C PRO A 142 10.49 -9.68 14.20
N ASP A 143 9.79 -8.89 15.01
CA ASP A 143 9.41 -9.18 16.40
C ASP A 143 8.10 -9.98 16.52
N GLY A 144 7.48 -10.34 15.39
CA GLY A 144 6.17 -11.01 15.33
C GLY A 144 4.98 -10.09 15.57
N ALA A 145 5.19 -8.79 15.80
CA ALA A 145 4.10 -7.83 15.92
C ALA A 145 3.51 -7.52 14.54
N ILE A 146 2.23 -7.11 14.52
CA ILE A 146 1.57 -6.67 13.29
C ILE A 146 1.71 -5.15 13.18
N TYR A 147 2.22 -4.70 12.04
CA TYR A 147 2.41 -3.30 11.72
C TYR A 147 1.56 -2.88 10.52
N ASN A 148 1.24 -1.59 10.47
CA ASN A 148 0.72 -0.92 9.28
C ASN A 148 1.72 0.16 8.85
N LEU A 149 2.42 -0.04 7.73
CA LEU A 149 3.34 0.94 7.15
C LEU A 149 2.62 1.71 6.04
N LEU A 150 2.37 2.99 6.27
CA LEU A 150 1.53 3.82 5.42
C LEU A 150 2.31 4.88 4.67
N ARG A 151 1.78 5.22 3.48
CA ARG A 151 2.19 6.41 2.75
C ARG A 151 1.95 7.65 3.61
N PHE A 152 2.89 8.59 3.61
CA PHE A 152 2.77 9.86 4.33
C PHE A 152 2.64 11.06 3.38
N ASN A 153 1.62 11.89 3.58
CA ASN A 153 1.51 13.14 2.81
C ASN A 153 2.44 14.23 3.38
N SER A 154 3.65 14.35 2.84
CA SER A 154 4.69 15.29 3.25
C SER A 154 4.67 16.64 2.54
N ARG A 155 3.73 16.89 1.60
CA ARG A 155 3.70 18.11 0.78
C ARG A 155 3.82 19.40 1.61
N PRO A 156 4.58 20.41 1.14
CA PRO A 156 5.33 20.46 -0.12
C PRO A 156 6.78 19.97 0.01
N TYR A 157 7.10 19.14 1.02
CA TYR A 157 8.46 18.67 1.25
C TYR A 157 8.72 17.29 0.63
N PRO A 158 9.98 16.99 0.29
CA PRO A 158 10.38 15.71 -0.27
C PRO A 158 9.87 14.52 0.53
N GLY A 159 9.40 13.54 -0.22
CA GLY A 159 8.51 12.48 0.20
C GLY A 159 9.15 11.13 0.50
N ASN A 160 10.34 11.15 1.12
CA ASN A 160 11.06 9.94 1.53
C ASN A 160 10.76 9.54 2.98
N LYS A 161 9.50 9.68 3.40
CA LYS A 161 9.03 9.35 4.75
C LYS A 161 7.74 8.54 4.67
N ALA A 162 7.54 7.64 5.63
CA ALA A 162 6.33 6.87 5.84
C ALA A 162 5.90 6.93 7.31
N VAL A 163 4.68 6.50 7.62
CA VAL A 163 4.21 6.34 9.00
C VAL A 163 4.12 4.85 9.32
N LEU A 164 4.70 4.45 10.44
CA LEU A 164 4.56 3.10 10.97
C LEU A 164 3.62 3.14 12.18
N LEU A 165 2.57 2.33 12.11
CA LEU A 165 1.64 2.09 13.21
C LEU A 165 1.79 0.63 13.67
N ARG A 166 1.64 0.39 14.96
CA ARG A 166 1.53 -0.96 15.53
C ARG A 166 0.06 -1.31 15.74
N PHE A 167 -0.33 -2.51 15.35
CA PHE A 167 -1.68 -3.06 15.58
C PHE A 167 -1.65 -4.09 16.71
N ASP A 168 -2.50 -3.91 17.71
CA ASP A 168 -2.75 -4.90 18.76
C ASP A 168 -4.05 -5.64 18.45
N VAL A 169 -3.96 -6.95 18.24
CA VAL A 169 -5.12 -7.80 17.88
C VAL A 169 -6.04 -8.08 19.07
N GLU A 170 -5.53 -8.02 20.30
CA GLU A 170 -6.29 -8.32 21.51
C GLU A 170 -7.13 -7.11 21.92
N SER A 171 -6.57 -5.90 21.90
CA SER A 171 -7.34 -4.67 22.11
C SER A 171 -8.08 -4.19 20.86
N ASN A 172 -7.70 -4.68 19.68
CA ASN A 172 -8.26 -4.28 18.38
C ASN A 172 -8.00 -2.79 18.04
N GLU A 173 -6.81 -2.31 18.37
CA GLU A 173 -6.42 -0.89 18.27
C GLU A 173 -5.11 -0.70 17.50
N LEU A 174 -5.01 0.45 16.82
CA LEU A 174 -3.76 0.95 16.25
C LEU A 174 -3.13 1.98 17.18
N SER A 175 -1.79 1.98 17.25
CA SER A 175 -1.01 3.01 17.93
C SER A 175 0.13 3.50 17.07
N PHE A 176 0.50 4.77 17.23
CA PHE A 176 1.66 5.33 16.55
C PHE A 176 2.94 4.70 17.09
N ASP A 177 3.78 4.20 16.18
CA ASP A 177 5.11 3.68 16.50
C ASP A 177 6.17 4.74 16.16
N SER A 178 6.25 5.11 14.87
CA SER A 178 7.29 6.01 14.38
C SER A 178 7.00 6.58 13.00
N PHE A 179 7.74 7.64 12.65
CA PHE A 179 7.99 7.96 11.25
C PHE A 179 9.19 7.16 10.76
N VAL A 180 9.12 6.69 9.51
CA VAL A 180 10.12 5.82 8.90
C VAL A 180 10.78 6.51 7.71
N ASP A 181 12.08 6.33 7.56
CA ASP A 181 12.87 6.82 6.43
C ASP A 181 12.72 5.84 5.26
N LEU A 182 11.62 6.00 4.53
CA LEU A 182 11.26 5.18 3.40
C LEU A 182 11.37 5.99 2.10
N PRO A 183 12.39 5.75 1.26
CA PRO A 183 12.47 6.36 -0.06
C PRO A 183 11.18 6.09 -0.87
N GLY A 184 10.49 7.16 -1.26
CA GLY A 184 9.21 7.11 -1.97
C GLY A 184 7.97 6.87 -1.13
N GLY A 185 8.08 6.94 0.21
CA GLY A 185 6.97 6.80 1.16
C GLY A 185 5.85 7.85 1.01
N HIS A 186 6.04 8.89 0.20
CA HIS A 186 5.01 9.85 -0.16
C HIS A 186 4.10 9.42 -1.32
N SER A 187 4.46 8.36 -2.03
CA SER A 187 3.68 7.77 -3.11
C SER A 187 3.20 6.37 -2.71
N LYS A 188 2.27 5.79 -3.48
CA LYS A 188 1.83 4.41 -3.23
C LYS A 188 3.01 3.45 -3.42
N PHE A 189 3.30 2.65 -2.40
CA PHE A 189 4.26 1.56 -2.43
C PHE A 189 3.62 0.25 -1.96
N VAL A 190 4.33 -0.86 -2.15
CA VAL A 190 3.93 -2.16 -1.59
C VAL A 190 5.12 -2.83 -0.95
N VAL A 191 4.94 -3.25 0.31
CA VAL A 191 5.91 -4.07 1.03
C VAL A 191 5.49 -5.53 1.04
N ARG A 192 6.43 -6.43 0.76
CA ARG A 192 6.30 -7.86 1.03
C ARG A 192 7.60 -8.39 1.61
N ARG A 193 7.50 -9.40 2.46
CA ARG A 193 8.65 -10.13 3.00
C ARG A 193 9.07 -11.22 2.03
N ASP A 194 10.37 -11.33 1.76
CA ASP A 194 10.93 -12.48 1.10
C ASP A 194 11.21 -13.57 2.14
N GLU A 195 10.41 -14.64 2.12
CA GLU A 195 10.50 -15.73 3.10
C GLU A 195 11.88 -16.40 3.15
N ALA A 196 12.58 -16.46 2.02
CA ALA A 196 13.88 -17.13 1.94
C ALA A 196 15.00 -16.38 2.66
N THR A 197 14.95 -15.04 2.66
CA THR A 197 16.01 -14.19 3.23
C THR A 197 15.58 -13.42 4.47
N GLY A 198 14.27 -13.34 4.72
CA GLY A 198 13.66 -12.55 5.79
C GLY A 198 13.66 -11.03 5.53
N PHE A 199 14.19 -10.56 4.41
CA PHE A 199 14.15 -9.13 4.07
C PHE A 199 12.74 -8.70 3.69
N TYR A 200 12.36 -7.51 4.15
CA TYR A 200 11.22 -6.76 3.62
C TYR A 200 11.67 -5.99 2.40
N LEU A 201 10.94 -6.12 1.30
CA LEU A 201 11.28 -5.46 0.04
C LEU A 201 10.16 -4.51 -0.34
N THR A 202 10.51 -3.48 -1.11
CA THR A 202 9.53 -2.57 -1.73
C THR A 202 10.07 -2.05 -3.05
N LEU A 203 9.18 -1.83 -4.00
CA LEU A 203 9.45 -1.12 -5.24
C LEU A 203 8.76 0.24 -5.11
N SER A 204 9.54 1.32 -5.04
CA SER A 204 9.02 2.66 -4.76
C SER A 204 9.68 3.74 -5.61
N ASN A 205 9.04 4.91 -5.64
CA ASN A 205 9.50 6.08 -6.37
C ASN A 205 10.17 7.08 -5.41
N PRO A 206 11.50 7.04 -5.24
CA PRO A 206 12.18 7.98 -4.35
C PRO A 206 12.14 9.41 -4.88
N ASN A 207 12.15 10.39 -3.98
CA ASN A 207 12.54 11.74 -4.33
C ASN A 207 14.07 11.82 -4.31
N THR A 208 14.68 12.01 -5.47
CA THR A 208 16.12 12.20 -5.65
C THR A 208 16.50 13.67 -5.81
N ASP A 209 15.50 14.53 -5.98
CA ASP A 209 15.63 15.98 -6.06
C ASP A 209 14.53 16.61 -5.19
N ASP A 210 14.95 17.50 -4.28
CA ASP A 210 14.07 18.09 -3.29
C ASP A 210 13.03 19.06 -3.88
N ASN A 211 13.21 19.48 -5.14
CA ASN A 211 12.26 20.33 -5.85
C ASN A 211 11.03 19.57 -6.35
N TYR A 212 11.08 18.24 -6.41
CA TYR A 212 10.06 17.41 -7.05
C TYR A 212 9.39 16.47 -6.06
N VAL A 213 8.48 16.97 -5.24
CA VAL A 213 7.75 16.20 -4.21
C VAL A 213 7.05 14.96 -4.76
N ASP A 214 6.47 15.06 -5.95
CA ASP A 214 5.70 13.98 -6.58
C ASP A 214 6.51 13.11 -7.54
N GLN A 215 7.83 13.15 -7.45
CA GLN A 215 8.72 12.44 -8.37
C GLN A 215 8.33 10.96 -8.50
N ARG A 216 8.03 10.54 -9.73
CA ARG A 216 7.65 9.16 -10.08
C ARG A 216 8.33 8.65 -11.35
N ASN A 217 9.25 9.43 -11.91
CA ASN A 217 10.00 9.11 -13.12
C ASN A 217 11.17 8.13 -12.89
N ILE A 218 11.38 7.66 -11.65
CA ILE A 218 12.36 6.63 -11.28
C ILE A 218 11.68 5.61 -10.36
N LEU A 219 11.88 4.32 -10.61
CA LEU A 219 11.43 3.21 -9.78
C LEU A 219 12.64 2.40 -9.32
N LYS A 220 12.79 2.20 -8.01
CA LYS A 220 13.90 1.44 -7.44
C LYS A 220 13.41 0.34 -6.50
N LEU A 221 14.23 -0.69 -6.33
CA LEU A 221 14.08 -1.73 -5.32
C LEU A 221 14.80 -1.30 -4.03
N TYR A 222 14.11 -1.39 -2.91
CA TYR A 222 14.65 -1.19 -1.57
C TYR A 222 14.44 -2.43 -0.71
N ALA A 223 15.33 -2.62 0.27
CA ALA A 223 15.23 -3.70 1.24
C ALA A 223 15.42 -3.20 2.68
N SER A 224 14.75 -3.83 3.63
CA SER A 224 14.87 -3.57 5.07
C SER A 224 14.85 -4.87 5.85
N LYS A 225 15.48 -4.89 7.04
CA LYS A 225 15.37 -5.99 8.01
C LYS A 225 14.40 -5.69 9.15
N ASP A 226 14.04 -4.44 9.34
CA ASP A 226 13.36 -3.94 10.55
C ASP A 226 12.19 -3.00 10.28
N LEU A 227 11.83 -2.81 9.01
CA LEU A 227 10.80 -1.90 8.50
C LEU A 227 11.11 -0.41 8.68
N ARG A 228 12.26 -0.06 9.25
CA ARG A 228 12.63 1.31 9.64
C ARG A 228 13.77 1.83 8.78
N GLU A 229 14.81 1.03 8.64
CA GLU A 229 15.97 1.37 7.82
C GLU A 229 15.87 0.67 6.47
N TRP A 230 15.84 1.46 5.39
CA TRP A 230 15.67 0.97 4.03
C TRP A 230 16.91 1.27 3.18
N ARG A 231 17.57 0.21 2.68
CA ARG A 231 18.70 0.34 1.76
C ARG A 231 18.24 0.28 0.31
N GLU A 232 18.81 1.12 -0.52
CA GLU A 232 18.69 1.01 -1.97
C GLU A 232 19.41 -0.24 -2.47
N ILE A 233 18.76 -1.00 -3.36
CA ILE A 233 19.32 -2.20 -3.98
C ILE A 233 19.69 -1.94 -5.44
N VAL A 234 18.71 -1.51 -6.24
CA VAL A 234 18.91 -1.28 -7.68
C VAL A 234 17.84 -0.37 -8.26
N THR A 235 18.22 0.45 -9.25
CA THR A 235 17.27 1.18 -10.09
C THR A 235 16.66 0.23 -11.11
N LEU A 236 15.33 0.10 -11.11
CA LEU A 236 14.60 -0.82 -12.00
C LEU A 236 14.15 -0.13 -13.29
N LEU A 237 13.67 1.10 -13.17
CA LEU A 237 13.24 1.94 -14.28
C LEU A 237 13.63 3.38 -13.98
N GLU A 238 14.08 4.07 -15.01
CA GLU A 238 14.36 5.50 -15.00
C GLU A 238 13.93 6.08 -16.34
N ASP A 239 13.61 7.38 -16.35
CA ASP A 239 13.19 8.03 -17.57
C ASP A 239 14.34 8.12 -18.58
N ASP A 240 14.18 7.44 -19.70
CA ASP A 240 15.08 7.40 -20.85
C ASP A 240 14.45 8.04 -22.11
N THR A 241 13.42 8.88 -21.96
CA THR A 241 12.74 9.56 -23.07
C THR A 241 13.57 10.68 -23.71
N GLY A 242 14.59 11.18 -23.03
CA GLY A 242 15.36 12.37 -23.44
C GLY A 242 14.70 13.69 -23.05
N PHE A 243 13.66 13.67 -22.22
CA PHE A 243 13.05 14.87 -21.66
C PHE A 243 14.04 15.67 -20.79
N SER A 244 13.77 16.97 -20.68
CA SER A 244 14.36 17.80 -19.61
C SER A 244 13.94 17.25 -18.24
N PRO A 245 14.67 17.53 -17.14
CA PRO A 245 14.25 17.09 -15.80
C PRO A 245 12.82 17.53 -15.44
N ASP A 246 12.45 18.77 -15.75
CA ASP A 246 11.09 19.30 -15.51
C ASP A 246 10.02 18.56 -16.31
N ASP A 247 10.27 18.27 -17.59
CA ASP A 247 9.32 17.52 -18.42
C ASP A 247 9.25 16.05 -17.99
N SER A 248 10.37 15.47 -17.58
CA SER A 248 10.46 14.11 -17.09
C SER A 248 9.55 13.90 -15.88
N VAL A 249 9.65 14.77 -14.85
CA VAL A 249 8.78 14.67 -13.67
C VAL A 249 7.32 15.00 -13.98
N ARG A 250 7.04 15.79 -15.02
CA ARG A 250 5.68 16.15 -15.43
C ARG A 250 5.00 15.03 -16.21
N PHE A 251 5.71 14.33 -17.09
CA PHE A 251 5.12 13.45 -18.09
C PHE A 251 5.52 11.97 -17.97
N THR A 252 6.55 11.64 -17.19
CA THR A 252 6.99 10.25 -16.97
C THR A 252 6.68 9.78 -15.55
N GLY A 253 6.10 8.60 -15.43
CA GLY A 253 5.71 8.01 -14.15
C GLY A 253 5.69 6.48 -14.18
N PHE A 254 6.43 5.85 -13.27
CA PHE A 254 6.50 4.40 -13.06
C PHE A 254 5.90 4.08 -11.68
N HIS A 255 4.59 4.20 -11.57
CA HIS A 255 3.93 4.35 -10.27
C HIS A 255 2.89 3.26 -10.02
N TYR A 256 2.38 3.21 -8.78
CA TYR A 256 1.36 2.24 -8.35
C TYR A 256 1.74 0.78 -8.63
N VAL A 257 3.04 0.48 -8.62
CA VAL A 257 3.56 -0.87 -8.85
C VAL A 257 2.94 -1.87 -7.88
N ASP A 258 2.61 -3.04 -8.39
CA ASP A 258 2.38 -4.24 -7.58
C ASP A 258 3.28 -5.37 -8.10
N TRP A 259 3.77 -6.20 -7.18
CA TRP A 259 4.87 -7.11 -7.45
C TRP A 259 4.84 -8.32 -6.54
N ARG A 260 5.34 -9.48 -6.97
CA ARG A 260 5.45 -10.66 -6.11
C ARG A 260 6.77 -11.37 -6.38
N VAL A 261 7.23 -12.12 -5.38
CA VAL A 261 8.29 -13.11 -5.60
C VAL A 261 7.67 -14.32 -6.31
N ASP A 262 8.30 -14.77 -7.37
CA ASP A 262 7.99 -16.04 -8.04
C ASP A 262 9.29 -16.84 -8.21
N GLY A 263 9.44 -17.89 -7.40
CA GLY A 263 10.67 -18.67 -7.31
C GLY A 263 11.89 -17.81 -6.97
N HIS A 264 12.80 -17.65 -7.94
CA HIS A 264 14.04 -16.88 -7.82
C HIS A 264 13.90 -15.41 -8.23
N ASP A 265 12.74 -15.03 -8.77
CA ASP A 265 12.53 -13.75 -9.44
C ASP A 265 11.54 -12.86 -8.70
N ILE A 266 11.56 -11.57 -9.02
CA ILE A 266 10.44 -10.65 -8.74
C ILE A 266 9.71 -10.38 -10.05
N MET A 267 8.41 -10.64 -10.07
CA MET A 267 7.50 -10.23 -11.16
C MET A 267 6.75 -8.98 -10.73
N TYR A 268 6.66 -7.98 -11.60
CA TYR A 268 6.03 -6.70 -11.26
C TYR A 268 5.27 -6.08 -12.43
N ALA A 269 4.11 -5.52 -12.11
CA ALA A 269 3.25 -4.78 -13.03
C ALA A 269 3.22 -3.29 -12.61
N VAL A 270 3.38 -2.39 -13.58
CA VAL A 270 3.58 -0.96 -13.34
C VAL A 270 2.60 -0.13 -14.16
N ARG A 271 1.83 0.74 -13.49
CA ARG A 271 1.13 1.82 -14.19
C ARG A 271 2.19 2.78 -14.73
N THR A 272 2.23 2.91 -16.04
CA THR A 272 3.33 3.58 -16.74
C THR A 272 2.78 4.76 -17.55
N ALA A 273 3.11 5.98 -17.10
CA ALA A 273 3.02 7.20 -17.89
C ALA A 273 4.36 7.38 -18.60
N TYR A 274 4.36 7.31 -19.92
CA TYR A 274 5.61 7.34 -20.70
C TYR A 274 5.31 7.83 -22.12
N ARG A 275 6.28 8.40 -22.85
CA ARG A 275 6.22 8.78 -24.29
C ARG A 275 4.80 9.04 -24.83
N GLY A 276 4.25 10.22 -24.55
CA GLY A 276 2.90 10.63 -24.96
C GLY A 276 1.83 10.53 -23.86
N ALA A 277 2.22 10.33 -22.61
CA ALA A 277 1.29 10.49 -21.48
C ALA A 277 1.02 11.98 -21.25
N VAL A 278 -0.21 12.31 -20.82
CA VAL A 278 -0.61 13.71 -20.55
C VAL A 278 -0.07 14.22 -19.21
N SER A 279 0.27 13.32 -18.29
CA SER A 279 1.00 13.60 -17.05
C SER A 279 1.55 12.30 -16.44
N TYR A 280 2.48 12.42 -15.48
CA TYR A 280 3.03 11.29 -14.72
C TYR A 280 1.95 10.48 -13.98
N HIS A 281 0.81 11.11 -13.65
CA HIS A 281 -0.28 10.48 -12.89
C HIS A 281 -1.32 9.80 -13.79
N ASN A 282 -1.43 10.26 -15.04
CA ASN A 282 -2.36 9.76 -16.04
C ASN A 282 -1.63 8.80 -16.99
N SER A 283 -1.34 7.61 -16.45
CA SER A 283 -0.69 6.52 -17.19
C SER A 283 -1.43 6.15 -18.47
N ASN A 284 -0.69 5.99 -19.57
CA ASN A 284 -1.18 5.55 -20.88
C ASN A 284 -0.75 4.11 -21.23
N ARG A 285 -0.02 3.44 -20.32
CA ARG A 285 0.44 2.05 -20.47
C ARG A 285 0.34 1.29 -19.15
N MET A 286 0.25 -0.03 -19.26
CA MET A 286 0.55 -0.99 -18.20
C MET A 286 1.74 -1.82 -18.68
N THR A 287 2.80 -1.91 -17.88
CA THR A 287 3.97 -2.73 -18.23
C THR A 287 4.15 -3.87 -17.24
N PHE A 288 4.59 -5.03 -17.73
CA PHE A 288 4.94 -6.19 -16.92
C PHE A 288 6.42 -6.51 -17.11
N LYS A 289 7.13 -6.78 -16.02
CA LYS A 289 8.58 -6.98 -16.01
C LYS A 289 8.96 -8.04 -14.98
N VAL A 290 10.14 -8.60 -15.18
CA VAL A 290 10.72 -9.63 -14.30
C VAL A 290 12.14 -9.21 -13.95
N LEU A 291 12.43 -9.10 -12.65
CA LEU A 291 13.80 -8.98 -12.13
C LEU A 291 14.28 -10.38 -11.78
N LYS A 292 15.19 -10.90 -12.60
CA LYS A 292 15.73 -12.25 -12.45
C LYS A 292 16.69 -12.34 -11.28
N ASP A 293 16.64 -13.46 -10.55
CA ASP A 293 17.59 -13.82 -9.49
C ASP A 293 17.84 -12.68 -8.48
N PHE A 294 16.79 -11.93 -8.13
CA PHE A 294 16.92 -10.66 -7.38
C PHE A 294 17.69 -10.80 -6.06
N ARG A 295 17.70 -12.00 -5.47
CA ARG A 295 18.40 -12.29 -4.21
C ARG A 295 19.91 -12.18 -4.34
N THR A 296 20.49 -12.25 -5.53
CA THR A 296 21.93 -12.00 -5.73
C THR A 296 22.30 -10.53 -5.54
N LEU A 297 21.30 -9.64 -5.45
CA LEU A 297 21.48 -8.20 -5.22
C LEU A 297 21.30 -7.82 -3.73
N LEU A 298 20.84 -8.75 -2.88
CA LEU A 298 20.59 -8.52 -1.45
C LEU A 298 21.87 -8.74 -0.62
#